data_AF-A0A1C5PYP5-F1
#
_entry.id   AF-A0A1C5PYP5-F1
#
_cell.length_a   1.000
_cell.length_b   1.000
_cell.length_c   1.000
_cell.angle_alpha   90.00
_cell.angle_beta   90.00
_cell.angle_gamma   90.00
#
_symmetry.space_group_name_H-M   'P 1'
#
loop_
_entity.id
_entity.type
_entity.pdbx_description
1 polymer ?
#
loop_
_entity_poly.entity_id
_entity_poly.type
_entity_poly.pdbx_seq_one_letter_code
_entity_poly.pdbx_strand_id
1 'polypeptide(L)' 'MWKIIKGSREKGHVLTRFDVSKMNIKPCLGCVTCGYEGPCVQKDDNEVIKKALLSSDMLVLATHLYY' A
#
# COMPACT_ATOMS: atom_id res chain seq x y z
N MET A 1 4.07 -11.27 -9.95
CA MET A 1 2.87 -11.03 -9.09
C MET A 1 1.97 -12.25 -8.96
N TRP A 2 1.32 -12.75 -10.03
CA TRP A 2 0.31 -13.83 -9.94
C TRP A 2 0.79 -15.10 -9.22
N LYS A 3 2.01 -15.56 -9.49
CA LYS A 3 2.59 -16.74 -8.82
C LYS A 3 2.73 -16.56 -7.30
N ILE A 4 3.08 -15.35 -6.84
CA ILE A 4 3.19 -15.02 -5.41
C ILE A 4 1.81 -15.10 -4.77
N ILE A 5 0.82 -14.44 -5.37
CA ILE A 5 -0.56 -14.45 -4.84
C ILE A 5 -1.10 -15.87 -4.76
N LYS A 6 -0.93 -16.68 -5.80
CA LYS A 6 -1.38 -18.07 -5.82
C LYS A 6 -0.71 -18.89 -4.71
N GLY A 7 0.63 -18.91 -4.66
CA GLY A 7 1.36 -19.69 -3.68
C GLY A 7 1.11 -19.25 -2.23
N SER A 8 0.91 -17.95 -2.00
CA SER A 8 0.55 -17.45 -0.66
C SER A 8 -0.85 -17.88 -0.23
N ARG A 9 -1.85 -17.88 -1.14
CA ARG A 9 -3.20 -18.38 -0.83
C ARG A 9 -3.20 -19.87 -0.53
N GLU A 10 -2.45 -20.67 -1.29
CA GLU A 10 -2.33 -22.12 -1.08
C GLU A 10 -1.74 -22.47 0.29
N LYS A 11 -0.92 -21.57 0.87
CA LYS A 11 -0.37 -21.71 2.23
C LYS A 11 -1.29 -21.14 3.33
N GLY A 12 -2.50 -20.68 2.99
CA GLY A 12 -3.48 -20.16 3.94
C GLY A 12 -3.30 -18.70 4.32
N HIS A 13 -2.46 -17.93 3.61
CA HIS A 13 -2.30 -16.50 3.89
C HIS A 13 -3.46 -15.67 3.33
N VAL A 14 -3.90 -14.67 4.09
CA VAL A 14 -4.83 -13.62 3.64
C VAL A 14 -4.02 -12.54 2.92
N LEU A 15 -4.52 -12.08 1.77
CA LEU A 15 -3.80 -11.13 0.92
C LEU A 15 -4.72 -10.00 0.49
N THR A 16 -4.21 -8.79 0.61
CA THR A 16 -4.79 -7.59 0.00
C THR A 16 -3.84 -7.11 -1.10
N ARG A 17 -4.36 -6.92 -2.31
CA ARG A 17 -3.57 -6.46 -3.47
C ARG A 17 -3.98 -5.04 -3.83
N PHE A 18 -2.99 -4.18 -4.06
CA PHE A 18 -3.16 -2.83 -4.58
C PHE A 18 -2.45 -2.70 -5.93
N ASP A 19 -3.20 -2.34 -6.98
CA ASP A 19 -2.63 -1.91 -8.26
C ASP A 19 -2.42 -0.39 -8.20
N VAL A 20 -1.28 0.04 -7.65
CA VAL A 20 -0.98 1.45 -7.33
C VAL A 20 -1.16 2.39 -8.54
N SER A 21 -0.85 1.93 -9.75
CA SER A 21 -1.01 2.72 -10.99
C SER A 21 -2.46 3.05 -11.35
N LYS A 22 -3.44 2.38 -10.73
CA LYS A 22 -4.88 2.62 -10.93
C LYS A 22 -5.51 3.40 -9.78
N MET A 23 -4.74 3.76 -8.77
CA MET A 23 -5.21 4.44 -7.57
C MET A 23 -4.92 5.94 -7.70
N ASN A 24 -5.76 6.75 -7.08
CA ASN A 24 -5.55 8.19 -6.96
C ASN A 24 -4.63 8.44 -5.75
N ILE A 25 -3.32 8.50 -5.99
CA ILE A 25 -2.32 8.76 -4.95
C ILE A 25 -1.46 9.94 -5.39
N LYS A 26 -1.43 10.97 -4.54
CA LYS A 26 -0.68 12.19 -4.77
C LYS A 26 0.70 12.10 -4.09
N PRO A 27 1.73 12.76 -4.63
CA PRO A 27 3.02 12.84 -3.94
C PRO A 27 2.85 13.49 -2.57
N CYS A 28 3.59 13.00 -1.57
CA CYS A 28 3.56 13.58 -0.23
C CYS A 28 3.99 15.06 -0.28
N LEU A 29 3.20 15.95 0.32
CA LEU A 29 3.51 17.39 0.40
C LEU A 29 4.58 17.73 1.46
N GLY A 30 4.98 16.77 2.31
CA GLY A 30 5.90 17.06 3.42
C GLY A 30 5.28 17.96 4.52
N CYS A 31 3.95 18.07 4.59
CA CYS A 31 3.25 18.94 5.53
C CYS A 31 3.31 18.50 7.02
N VAL A 32 3.90 17.33 7.29
CA VAL A 32 4.10 16.71 8.63
C VAL A 32 2.87 16.48 9.52
N THR A 33 1.65 16.80 9.09
CA THR A 33 0.42 16.59 9.88
C THR A 33 0.25 15.15 10.34
N CYS A 34 0.51 14.17 9.46
CA CYS A 34 0.40 12.75 9.78
C CYS A 34 1.57 12.15 10.57
N GLY A 35 2.61 12.94 10.85
CA GLY A 35 3.75 12.56 11.68
C GLY A 35 3.64 13.01 13.15
N TYR A 36 2.78 13.97 13.45
CA TYR A 36 2.51 14.42 14.83
C TYR A 36 1.19 13.82 15.33
N GLU A 37 0.04 14.47 15.07
CA GLU A 37 -1.25 14.03 15.63
C GLU A 37 -2.44 14.33 14.70
N GLY A 38 -2.40 13.86 13.44
CA GLY A 38 -3.54 13.99 12.54
C GLY A 38 -3.56 13.03 11.35
N PRO A 39 -4.70 12.88 10.67
CA PRO A 39 -4.74 12.17 9.39
C PRO A 39 -3.95 12.93 8.32
N CYS A 40 -3.63 12.27 7.20
CA CYS A 40 -3.05 12.97 6.06
C CYS A 40 -4.01 14.07 5.59
N VAL A 41 -3.50 15.28 5.33
CA VAL A 41 -4.30 16.37 4.74
C VAL A 41 -4.67 16.06 3.28
N GLN A 42 -3.89 15.19 2.62
CA GLN A 42 -4.22 14.67 1.32
C GLN A 42 -5.23 13.53 1.48
N LYS A 43 -6.47 13.80 1.10
CA LYS A 43 -7.58 12.84 1.10
C LYS A 43 -7.55 12.01 -0.19
N ASP A 44 -6.55 11.16 -0.31
CA ASP A 44 -6.33 10.30 -1.47
C ASP A 44 -6.30 8.81 -1.07
N ASP A 45 -6.02 7.91 -2.00
CA ASP A 45 -6.10 6.47 -1.76
C ASP A 45 -4.95 5.94 -0.88
N ASN A 46 -3.98 6.78 -0.49
CA ASN A 46 -2.92 6.39 0.43
C ASN A 46 -3.48 6.00 1.81
N GLU A 47 -4.62 6.55 2.23
CA GLU A 47 -5.27 6.16 3.48
C GLU A 47 -5.72 4.69 3.48
N VAL A 48 -6.13 4.15 2.34
CA VAL A 48 -6.49 2.72 2.20
C VAL A 48 -5.24 1.84 2.31
N ILE A 49 -4.16 2.23 1.63
CA ILE A 49 -2.88 1.52 1.67
C ILE A 49 -2.29 1.55 3.08
N LYS A 50 -2.27 2.72 3.72
CA LYS A 50 -1.74 2.92 5.08
C LYS A 50 -2.47 2.03 6.09
N LYS A 51 -3.81 1.99 6.04
CA LYS A 51 -4.60 1.12 6.92
C LYS A 51 -4.28 -0.35 6.73
N ALA A 52 -4.22 -0.82 5.49
CA ALA A 52 -3.88 -2.20 5.19
C ALA A 52 -2.43 -2.54 5.60
N LEU A 53 -1.48 -1.63 5.38
CA LEU A 53 -0.09 -1.80 5.76
C LEU A 53 0.07 -1.93 7.27
N LEU A 54 -0.58 -1.06 8.05
CA LEU A 54 -0.50 -1.07 9.52
C LEU A 54 -1.09 -2.34 10.14
N SER A 55 -2.04 -2.99 9.48
CA SER A 55 -2.64 -4.26 9.94
C SER A 55 -1.98 -5.50 9.36
N SER A 56 -0.94 -5.38 8.53
CA SER A 56 -0.31 -6.49 7.82
C SER A 56 0.97 -6.95 8.48
N ASP A 57 1.20 -8.27 8.53
CA ASP A 57 2.45 -8.86 9.01
C ASP A 57 3.60 -8.79 7.98
N MET A 58 3.26 -8.62 6.69
CA MET A 58 4.23 -8.61 5.60
C MET A 58 3.80 -7.68 4.46
N LEU A 59 4.76 -6.93 3.91
CA LEU A 59 4.62 -6.13 2.70
C LEU A 59 5.44 -6.75 1.57
N VAL A 60 4.82 -6.92 0.39
CA VAL A 60 5.50 -7.31 -0.85
C VAL A 60 5.39 -6.18 -1.86
N LEU A 61 6.53 -5.60 -2.24
CA LEU A 61 6.61 -4.60 -3.31
C LEU A 61 7.02 -5.29 -4.61
N ALA A 62 6.28 -5.06 -5.69
CA ALA A 62 6.64 -5.52 -7.02
C ALA A 62 6.55 -4.36 -8.01
N THR A 63 7.70 -3.76 -8.28
CA THR A 63 7.85 -2.66 -9.23
C THR A 63 8.51 -3.17 -10.50
N HIS A 64 8.21 -2.53 -11.62
CA HIS A 64 9.04 -2.72 -12.82
C HIS A 64 10.34 -1.95 -12.60
N LEU A 65 11.44 -2.47 -13.11
CA LEU A 65 12.68 -1.72 -13.16
C LEU A 65 12.62 -0.80 -14.38
N TYR A 66 12.45 0.49 -14.14
CA TYR A 66 12.59 1.53 -15.15
C TYR A 66 13.92 2.25 -14.91
N TYR A 67 14.68 2.47 -15.98
CA TYR A 67 15.92 3.25 -16.00
C TYR A 67 15.65 4.70 -16.36
#